data_AF-A0A7C5P1Q6-F1
#
_entry.id   AF-A0A7C5P1Q6-F1
#
_cell.length_a   1.000
_cell.length_b   1.000
_cell.length_c   1.000
_cell.angle_alpha   90.00
_cell.angle_beta   90.00
_cell.angle_gamma   90.00
#
_symmetry.space_group_name_H-M   'P 1'
#
loop_
_entity.id
_entity.type
_entity.pdbx_description
1 polymer ?
#
loop_
_entity_poly.entity_id
_entity_poly.type
_entity_poly.pdbx_seq_one_letter_code
_entity_poly.pdbx_strand_id
1 'polypeptide(L)' 'MISMRLSKSGLAILLSKLAQFEKPRAEIEQYPTDSETAAALLWEAFMNSDISGKTVADL' A
#
# COMPACT_ATOMS: atom_id res chain seq x y z
N MET A 1 3.77 -0.79 -22.01
CA MET A 1 3.75 -1.46 -20.69
C MET A 1 5.03 -1.07 -19.95
N ILE A 2 4.92 -0.39 -18.82
CA ILE A 2 6.08 -0.09 -17.97
C ILE A 2 6.47 -1.42 -17.31
N SER A 3 7.68 -1.93 -17.60
CA SER A 3 8.25 -3.06 -16.87
C SER A 3 8.59 -2.57 -15.45
N MET A 4 7.75 -2.92 -14.48
CA MET A 4 8.01 -2.62 -13.08
C MET A 4 8.94 -3.67 -12.49
N ARG A 5 10.09 -3.24 -11.96
CA ARG A 5 10.93 -4.08 -11.11
C ARG A 5 10.25 -4.24 -9.75
N LEU A 6 10.07 -5.50 -9.32
CA LEU A 6 9.57 -5.82 -7.98
C LEU A 6 10.58 -5.27 -6.95
N SER A 7 10.19 -4.20 -6.27
CA SER A 7 11.00 -3.49 -5.27
C SER A 7 10.07 -2.69 -4.38
N LYS A 8 10.50 -2.41 -3.14
CA LYS A 8 9.75 -1.55 -2.21
C LYS A 8 9.40 -0.20 -2.86
N SER A 9 10.38 0.46 -3.48
CA SER A 9 10.16 1.74 -4.16
C SER A 9 9.25 1.63 -5.39
N GLY A 10 9.35 0.53 -6.15
CA GLY A 10 8.42 0.26 -7.24
C GLY A 10 6.98 0.10 -6.75
N LEU A 11 6.78 -0.59 -5.61
CA LEU A 11 5.48 -0.71 -4.97
C LEU A 11 4.95 0.65 -4.49
N ALA A 12 5.78 1.50 -3.88
CA ALA A 12 5.37 2.85 -3.48
C ALA A 12 4.90 3.69 -4.69
N ILE A 13 5.61 3.65 -5.81
CA ILE A 13 5.22 4.36 -7.05
C ILE A 13 3.89 3.82 -7.62
N LEU A 14 3.60 2.54 -7.42
CA LEU A 14 2.32 1.96 -7.83
C LEU A 14 1.18 2.44 -6.92
N LEU A 15 1.38 2.37 -5.60
CA LEU A 15 0.40 2.77 -4.59
C LEU A 15 0.08 4.27 -4.64
N SER A 16 1.05 5.12 -4.99
CA SER A 16 0.85 6.57 -5.08
C SER A 16 -0.13 7.00 -6.19
N LYS A 17 -0.49 6.08 -7.10
CA LYS A 17 -1.42 6.33 -8.21
C LYS A 17 -2.86 5.94 -7.89
N LEU A 18 -3.12 5.40 -6.70
CA LEU A 18 -4.48 5.05 -6.28
C LEU A 18 -5.33 6.30 -6.11
N ALA A 19 -6.62 6.18 -6.41
CA ALA A 19 -7.58 7.24 -6.15
C ALA A 19 -7.66 7.52 -4.64
N GLN A 20 -7.82 8.79 -4.28
CA GLN A 20 -7.99 9.22 -2.90
C GLN A 20 -9.45 9.56 -2.62
N PHE A 21 -9.79 9.77 -1.34
CA PHE A 21 -11.12 10.25 -0.95
C PHE A 21 -11.39 11.63 -1.58
N GLU A 22 -12.46 11.75 -2.36
CA GLU A 22 -12.86 13.04 -2.97
C GLU A 22 -13.27 14.08 -1.91
N LYS A 23 -13.90 13.61 -0.82
CA LYS A 23 -14.38 14.41 0.31
C LYS A 23 -14.02 13.71 1.63
N PRO A 24 -12.77 13.81 2.10
CA PRO A 24 -12.34 13.13 3.33
C PRO A 24 -13.10 13.68 4.55
N ARG A 25 -13.58 12.77 5.40
CA ARG A 25 -14.19 13.09 6.70
C ARG A 25 -13.15 13.01 7.81
N ALA A 26 -12.75 14.16 8.32
CA ALA A 26 -11.71 14.26 9.35
C ALA A 26 -12.16 13.65 10.68
N GLU A 27 -13.46 13.72 10.99
CA GLU A 27 -14.06 13.20 12.22
C GLU A 27 -13.95 11.68 12.39
N ILE A 28 -13.64 10.96 11.31
CA ILE A 28 -13.37 9.52 11.31
C ILE A 28 -12.01 9.20 10.69
N GLU A 29 -11.11 10.18 10.66
CA GLU A 29 -9.72 10.00 10.24
C GLU A 29 -9.57 9.41 8.81
N GLN A 30 -10.41 9.85 7.87
CA GLN A 30 -10.27 9.44 6.46
C GLN A 30 -9.10 10.15 5.78
N TYR A 31 -7.90 9.58 5.94
CA TYR A 31 -6.74 9.88 5.13
C TYR A 31 -6.20 8.58 4.50
N PRO A 32 -5.72 8.62 3.25
CA PRO A 32 -5.04 7.47 2.69
C PRO A 32 -3.71 7.26 3.44
N THR A 33 -3.35 6.00 3.68
CA THR A 33 -1.97 5.67 4.07
C THR A 33 -1.03 6.17 2.99
N ASP A 34 0.03 6.88 3.38
CA ASP A 34 1.00 7.36 2.41
C ASP A 34 1.69 6.18 1.71
N SER A 35 2.04 6.36 0.44
CA SER A 35 2.49 5.24 -0.40
C SER A 35 3.82 4.65 0.04
N GLU A 36 4.70 5.44 0.69
CA GLU A 36 5.99 4.96 1.19
C GLU A 36 5.80 4.09 2.44
N THR A 37 4.95 4.53 3.39
CA THR A 37 4.58 3.76 4.57
C THR A 37 3.83 2.49 4.20
N ALA A 38 2.85 2.58 3.30
CA ALA A 38 2.11 1.41 2.81
C ALA A 38 3.06 0.40 2.12
N ALA A 39 3.98 0.88 1.28
CA ALA A 39 4.97 0.01 0.65
C ALA A 39 5.95 -0.58 1.66
N ALA A 40 6.37 0.17 2.69
CA ALA A 40 7.24 -0.35 3.74
C ALA A 40 6.57 -1.50 4.52
N LEU A 41 5.34 -1.29 4.98
CA LEU A 41 4.56 -2.29 5.71
C LEU A 41 4.35 -3.56 4.88
N LEU A 42 3.86 -3.41 3.64
CA LEU A 42 3.58 -4.54 2.76
C LEU A 42 4.85 -5.27 2.34
N TRP A 43 5.95 -4.54 2.11
CA TRP A 43 7.22 -5.14 1.75
C TRP A 43 7.80 -5.97 2.89
N GLU A 44 7.73 -5.47 4.13
CA GLU A 44 8.16 -6.22 5.31
C GLU A 44 7.32 -7.49 5.50
N ALA A 45 5.98 -7.38 5.46
CA ALA A 45 5.09 -8.53 5.57
C ALA A 45 5.30 -9.55 4.44
N PHE A 46 5.56 -9.09 3.22
CA PHE A 46 5.92 -9.97 2.10
C PHE A 46 7.23 -10.72 2.37
N MET A 47 8.28 -10.01 2.81
CA MET A 47 9.58 -10.61 3.14
C MET A 47 9.48 -11.62 4.29
N ASN A 48 8.54 -11.42 5.22
CA ASN A 48 8.27 -12.32 6.34
C ASN A 48 7.32 -13.49 5.97
N SER A 49 6.87 -13.60 4.72
CA SER A 49 5.90 -14.61 4.26
C SER A 49 4.50 -14.51 4.92
N ASP A 50 4.13 -13.33 5.37
CA ASP A 50 2.83 -13.05 6.01
C ASP A 50 1.72 -12.69 5.00
N ILE A 51 2.08 -12.54 3.71
CA ILE A 51 1.13 -12.22 2.63
C ILE A 51 0.91 -13.42 1.70
N SER A 52 1.97 -14.00 1.15
CA SER A 52 1.85 -15.02 0.10
C SER A 52 1.22 -16.31 0.64
N GLY A 53 0.11 -16.74 0.02
CA GLY A 53 -0.63 -17.94 0.45
C GLY A 53 -1.39 -17.76 1.78
N LYS A 54 -1.55 -16.52 2.26
CA LYS A 54 -2.32 -16.18 3.47
C LYS A 54 -3.61 -15.46 3.10
N THR A 55 -4.59 -15.55 4.00
CA THR A 55 -5.78 -14.67 3.97
C THR A 55 -5.46 -13.45 4.84
N VAL A 56 -5.47 -12.26 4.24
CA VAL A 56 -5.18 -10.99 4.92
C VAL A 56 -6.50 -10.24 5.16
N ALA A 57 -6.68 -9.72 6.37
CA ALA A 57 -7.76 -8.80 6.70
C ALA A 57 -7.21 -7.37 6.78
N ASP A 58 -7.89 -6.44 6.10
CA ASP A 58 -7.62 -4.99 6.13
C ASP A 58 -8.80 -4.33 6.87
N LEU A 59 -8.53 -3.56 7.92
CA LEU A 59 -9.52 -3.13 8.94
C LEU A 59 -9.95 -1.68 8.75
#